data_AF-A0A1V4YQB0-F1
#
_entry.id   AF-A0A1V4YQB0-F1
#
_cell.length_a   1.000
_cell.length_b   1.000
_cell.length_c   1.000
_cell.angle_alpha   90.00
_cell.angle_beta   90.00
_cell.angle_gamma   90.00
#
_symmetry.space_group_name_H-M   'P 1'
#
loop_
_entity.id
_entity.type
_entity.pdbx_description
1 polymer ?
#
loop_
_entity_poly.entity_id
_entity_poly.type
_entity_poly.pdbx_seq_one_letter_code
_entity_poly.pdbx_strand_id
1 'polypeptide(L)'
;MDLLLLIILGIVVVVLAIFGLKLLLEIGKIALYILLNMIFGLILLFLFNLLPFFKIPINVLTLLIAGFGGVFGVLILIIAKALGFY
;
A
#
# COMPACT_ATOMS: atom_id res chain seq x y z
N MET A 1 4.91 -45.51 -17.72
CA MET A 1 4.83 -44.58 -16.57
C MET A 1 3.70 -45.09 -15.70
N ASP A 2 3.96 -45.44 -14.45
CA ASP A 2 2.97 -46.12 -13.62
C ASP A 2 1.81 -45.17 -13.30
N LEU A 3 0.57 -45.67 -13.42
CA LEU A 3 -0.66 -44.90 -13.17
C LEU A 3 -0.61 -44.17 -11.82
N LEU A 4 -0.06 -44.83 -10.80
CA LEU A 4 0.18 -44.30 -9.45
C LEU A 4 1.06 -43.04 -9.45
N LEU A 5 2.14 -43.05 -10.24
CA LEU A 5 3.07 -41.94 -10.36
C LEU A 5 2.41 -40.71 -11.01
N LEU A 6 1.58 -40.93 -12.04
CA LEU A 6 0.80 -39.88 -12.70
C LEU A 6 -0.19 -39.20 -11.75
N ILE A 7 -0.89 -39.99 -10.92
CA ILE A 7 -1.86 -39.49 -9.94
C ILE A 7 -1.16 -38.65 -8.86
N ILE A 8 -0.02 -39.13 -8.33
CA ILE A 8 0.75 -38.40 -7.31
C ILE A 8 1.26 -37.07 -7.88
N LEU A 9 1.82 -37.07 -9.09
CA LEU A 9 2.26 -35.85 -9.77
C LEU A 9 1.11 -34.87 -9.99
N GLY A 10 -0.04 -35.35 -10.43
CA GLY A 10 -1.24 -34.52 -10.62
C GLY A 10 -1.69 -33.85 -9.32
N ILE A 11 -1.73 -34.58 -8.21
CA ILE A 11 -2.10 -34.03 -6.89
C ILE A 11 -1.09 -32.96 -6.45
N VAL A 12 0.22 -33.23 -6.58
CA VAL A 12 1.27 -32.27 -6.20
C VAL A 12 1.15 -30.98 -6.99
N VAL A 13 0.92 -31.06 -8.30
CA VAL A 13 0.75 -29.87 -9.17
C VAL A 13 -0.49 -29.07 -8.76
N VAL A 14 -1.62 -29.74 -8.48
CA VAL A 14 -2.85 -29.07 -8.03
C VAL A 14 -2.66 -28.38 -6.69
N VAL A 15 -1.98 -29.03 -5.73
CA VAL A 15 -1.69 -28.43 -4.42
C VAL A 15 -0.79 -27.21 -4.56
N LEU A 16 0.27 -27.29 -5.37
CA LEU A 16 1.15 -26.15 -5.64
C LEU A 16 0.42 -25.00 -6.32
N ALA A 17 -0.47 -25.30 -7.28
CA ALA A 17 -1.28 -24.29 -7.95
C ALA A 17 -2.21 -23.56 -6.97
N ILE A 18 -2.92 -24.30 -6.11
CA ILE A 18 -3.81 -23.70 -5.10
C ILE A 18 -3.01 -22.85 -4.11
N PHE A 19 -1.86 -23.33 -3.65
CA PHE A 19 -1.00 -22.59 -2.73
C PHE A 19 -0.47 -21.30 -3.38
N GLY A 20 -0.01 -21.38 -4.63
CA GLY A 20 0.45 -20.23 -5.40
C GLY A 20 -0.65 -19.18 -5.61
N LEU A 21 -1.87 -19.60 -5.97
CA LEU A 21 -3.01 -18.69 -6.11
C LEU A 21 -3.37 -18.01 -4.79
N LYS A 22 -3.36 -18.74 -3.68
CA LYS A 22 -3.68 -18.18 -2.36
C LYS A 22 -2.68 -17.08 -1.98
N LEU A 23 -1.39 -17.34 -2.20
CA LEU A 23 -0.31 -16.39 -1.90
C LEU A 23 -0.41 -15.13 -2.77
N LEU A 24 -0.73 -15.29 -4.07
CA LEU A 24 -0.95 -14.17 -4.98
C LEU A 24 -2.13 -13.28 -4.53
N LEU A 25 -3.23 -13.90 -4.09
CA LEU A 25 -4.40 -13.17 -3.60
C LEU A 25 -4.12 -12.41 -2.30
N GLU A 26 -3.33 -12.97 -1.39
CA GLU A 26 -2.93 -12.29 -0.15
C GLU A 26 -2.05 -11.06 -0.44
N ILE A 27 -1.06 -11.19 -1.32
CA ILE A 27 -0.23 -10.06 -1.75
C ILE A 27 -1.09 -8.99 -2.44
N GLY A 28 -2.01 -9.41 -3.31
CA GLY A 28 -2.93 -8.49 -4.01
C GLY A 28 -3.77 -7.67 -3.04
N LYS A 29 -4.29 -8.28 -1.96
CA LYS A 29 -5.05 -7.56 -0.92
C LYS A 29 -4.20 -6.52 -0.21
N ILE A 30 -2.96 -6.86 0.14
CA ILE A 30 -2.03 -5.93 0.79
C ILE A 30 -1.73 -4.75 -0.14
N ALA A 31 -1.43 -5.01 -1.41
CA ALA A 31 -1.16 -3.97 -2.40
C ALA A 31 -2.37 -3.04 -2.58
N LEU A 32 -3.59 -3.60 -2.63
CA LEU A 32 -4.82 -2.83 -2.76
C LEU A 32 -5.08 -1.97 -1.51
N TYR A 33 -4.84 -2.51 -0.32
CA TYR A 33 -4.91 -1.74 0.93
C TYR A 33 -3.92 -0.57 0.94
N ILE A 34 -2.67 -0.80 0.52
CA ILE A 34 -1.65 0.25 0.41
C ILE A 34 -2.10 1.32 -0.59
N LEU A 35 -2.58 0.93 -1.77
CA LEU A 35 -3.07 1.87 -2.78
C LEU A 35 -4.22 2.74 -2.26
N LEU A 36 -5.19 2.15 -1.55
CA LEU A 36 -6.26 2.91 -0.92
C LEU A 36 -5.70 3.90 0.12
N ASN A 37 -4.79 3.45 0.98
CA ASN A 37 -4.17 4.31 1.99
C ASN A 37 -3.37 5.45 1.34
N MET A 38 -2.70 5.19 0.22
CA MET A 38 -2.04 6.23 -0.58
C MET A 38 -3.01 7.28 -1.09
N ILE A 39 -4.13 6.85 -1.70
CA ILE A 39 -5.15 7.77 -2.20
C ILE A 39 -5.70 8.62 -1.05
N PHE A 40 -6.03 8.00 0.09
CA PHE A 40 -6.52 8.72 1.27
C PHE A 40 -5.50 9.72 1.81
N GLY A 41 -4.23 9.37 1.92
CA GLY A 41 -3.18 10.28 2.38
C GLY A 41 -2.99 11.47 1.43
N LEU A 42 -3.05 11.24 0.11
CA LEU A 42 -2.99 12.32 -0.87
C LEU A 42 -4.19 13.26 -0.79
N ILE A 43 -5.40 12.70 -0.66
CA ILE A 43 -6.63 13.48 -0.47
C ILE A 43 -6.54 14.31 0.81
N LEU A 44 -6.07 13.71 1.92
CA LEU A 44 -5.94 14.40 3.20
C LEU A 44 -4.91 15.54 3.13
N LEU A 45 -3.77 15.32 2.46
CA LEU A 45 -2.76 16.34 2.20
C LEU A 45 -3.38 17.52 1.43
N PHE A 46 -4.15 17.23 0.38
CA PHE A 46 -4.85 18.25 -0.40
C PHE A 46 -5.87 19.03 0.43
N LEU A 47 -6.69 18.34 1.23
CA LEU A 47 -7.68 18.95 2.12
C LEU A 47 -7.01 19.88 3.14
N PHE A 48 -5.92 19.44 3.77
CA PHE A 48 -5.19 20.27 4.72
C PHE A 48 -4.57 21.51 4.07
N ASN A 49 -4.09 21.39 2.83
CA ASN A 49 -3.53 22.52 2.10
C ASN A 49 -4.58 23.57 1.70
N LEU A 50 -5.87 23.22 1.75
CA LEU A 50 -6.99 24.15 1.55
C LEU A 50 -7.18 25.08 2.76
N LEU A 51 -6.73 24.65 3.96
CA LEU A 51 -6.79 25.46 5.16
C LEU A 51 -5.67 26.51 5.15
N PRO A 52 -5.96 27.77 5.54
CA PRO A 52 -4.98 28.85 5.48
C PRO A 52 -3.82 28.72 6.49
N PHE A 53 -3.96 27.85 7.49
CA PHE A 53 -3.01 27.73 8.61
C PHE A 53 -1.81 26.80 8.33
N PHE A 54 -1.98 25.77 7.49
CA PHE A 54 -0.95 24.76 7.24
C PHE A 54 -0.74 24.53 5.75
N LYS A 55 -0.01 25.44 5.10
CA LYS A 55 0.42 25.26 3.72
C LYS A 55 1.65 24.33 3.67
N ILE A 56 1.42 23.09 3.26
CA ILE A 56 2.47 22.09 3.03
C ILE A 56 2.85 22.16 1.54
N PRO A 57 4.14 22.38 1.21
CA PRO A 57 4.57 22.44 -0.18
C PRO A 57 4.37 21.08 -0.86
N ILE A 58 3.58 21.02 -1.94
CA ILE A 58 3.36 19.78 -2.69
C ILE A 58 4.59 19.52 -3.57
N ASN A 59 5.50 18.72 -3.04
CA ASN A 59 6.68 18.21 -3.76
C ASN A 59 6.68 16.67 -3.75
N VAL A 60 7.59 16.07 -4.52
CA VAL A 60 7.71 14.61 -4.63
C VAL A 60 7.91 13.95 -3.26
N LEU A 61 8.64 14.58 -2.34
CA LEU A 61 8.89 14.06 -1.00
C LEU A 61 7.60 14.02 -0.15
N THR A 62 6.83 15.10 -0.12
CA THR A 62 5.54 15.16 0.59
C THR A 62 4.51 14.22 -0.02
N LEU A 63 4.54 14.04 -1.34
CA LEU A 63 3.67 13.11 -2.05
C LEU A 63 4.02 11.66 -1.70
N LEU A 64 5.31 11.33 -1.58
CA LEU A 64 5.76 10.01 -1.16
C LEU A 64 5.43 9.74 0.31
N ILE A 65 5.66 10.70 1.20
CA ILE A 65 5.36 10.55 2.63
C ILE A 65 3.85 10.43 2.86
N ALA A 66 3.04 11.28 2.23
CA ALA A 66 1.57 11.23 2.33
C ALA A 66 0.99 10.02 1.60
N GLY A 67 1.55 9.65 0.44
CA GLY A 67 1.16 8.45 -0.29
C GLY A 67 1.49 7.21 0.52
N PHE A 68 2.76 6.87 0.71
CA PHE A 68 3.11 5.62 1.39
C PHE A 68 2.73 5.59 2.88
N GLY A 69 2.77 6.74 3.56
CA GLY A 69 2.37 6.85 4.97
C GLY A 69 0.86 7.03 5.18
N GLY A 70 0.07 7.24 4.12
CA GLY A 70 -1.35 7.51 4.20
C GLY A 70 -1.68 8.67 5.15
N VAL A 71 -2.71 8.48 5.98
CA VAL A 71 -3.14 9.45 7.00
C VAL A 71 -2.03 9.78 8.01
N PHE A 72 -1.28 8.78 8.46
CA PHE A 72 -0.18 8.98 9.40
C PHE A 72 0.97 9.78 8.78
N GLY A 73 1.26 9.55 7.51
CA GLY A 73 2.22 10.34 6.74
C GLY A 73 1.86 11.83 6.72
N VAL A 74 0.59 12.14 6.49
CA VAL A 74 0.12 13.54 6.53
C VAL A 74 0.20 14.14 7.93
N LEU A 75 -0.15 13.39 8.98
CA LEU A 75 0.01 13.86 10.37
C LEU A 75 1.47 14.19 10.70
N ILE A 76 2.42 13.36 10.25
CA ILE A 76 3.85 13.64 10.42
C ILE A 76 4.25 14.93 9.71
N LEU A 77 3.78 15.13 8.46
CA LEU A 77 4.04 16.37 7.72
C LEU A 77 3.47 17.60 8.41
N ILE A 78 2.27 17.50 8.99
CA ILE A 78 1.64 18.57 9.77
C ILE A 78 2.48 18.89 11.01
N ILE A 79 2.90 17.87 11.77
CA ILE A 79 3.73 18.05 12.97
C ILE A 79 5.06 18.69 12.60
N ALA A 80 5.72 18.21 11.55
CA ALA A 80 7.01 18.74 11.15
C ALA A 80 6.91 20.18 10.61
N LYS A 81 5.79 20.54 9.97
CA LYS A 81 5.46 21.95 9.64
C LYS A 81 5.29 22.77 10.91
N ALA A 82 4.56 22.26 11.92
CA ALA A 82 4.36 22.94 13.20
C ALA A 82 5.66 23.14 14.00
N LEU A 83 6.64 22.22 13.83
CA LEU A 83 7.98 22.33 14.41
C LEU A 83 8.92 23.26 13.62
N GLY A 84 8.50 23.78 12.47
CA GLY A 84 9.26 24.74 11.67
C GLY A 84 10.35 24.14 10.78
N PHE A 85 10.30 22.84 10.49
CA PHE A 85 11.29 22.19 9.60
C PHE A 85 11.18 22.64 8.14
N TYR A 86 10.04 23.20 7.72
CA TYR A 86 9.75 23.65 6.36
C TYR A 86 8.58 24.63 6.34
#